data_AF-A0A9E4FGP4-F1
#
_entry.id   AF-A0A9E4FGP4-F1
#
_cell.length_a   1.000
_cell.length_b   1.000
_cell.length_c   1.000
_cell.angle_alpha   90.00
_cell.angle_beta   90.00
_cell.angle_gamma   90.00
#
_symmetry.space_group_name_H-M   'P 1'
#
loop_
_entity.id
_entity.type
_entity.pdbx_description
1 polymer ?
#
loop_
_entity_poly.entity_id
_entity_poly.type
_entity_poly.pdbx_seq_one_letter_code
_entity_poly.pdbx_strand_id
1 'polypeptide(L)'
;MDAKQHIQQSATWVDSATLRDSLNAAKEGDADAQRRVAGTMVWAAFSCPEAIDPTYDVIAAAWLGSGEFPDIPAGLPQAPLEAGFWGAFLSAVDDAEKGYDAASITARVAALGGAVHPSFRQISEDCARRHPGAGAALTNPVPGRTDLDELGACGDSTLGRTLYRMIVDQGYDLEVLDREAITLSALPRSLRYLNTRILQMHDVWHLVAGYQTTASHEIAISAFQLAQFGHNYSAMFLATITTISCTLQPAGFGILMQLVAEGWRHGRQTPPMMDIHWEAQWNRPIEEIREAHAIPVYQSVLPANLFESATA
;
A
#
# COMPACT_ATOMS: atom_id res chain seq x y z
N MET A 1 25.87 -14.66 -6.23
CA MET A 1 24.83 -14.05 -7.08
C MET A 1 24.64 -12.62 -6.60
N ASP A 2 24.53 -11.65 -7.49
CA ASP A 2 24.20 -10.28 -7.10
C ASP A 2 22.80 -10.23 -6.44
N ALA A 3 22.59 -9.37 -5.44
CA ALA A 3 21.35 -9.31 -4.69
C ALA A 3 20.15 -9.00 -5.60
N LYS A 4 20.33 -8.08 -6.55
CA LYS A 4 19.29 -7.70 -7.52
C LYS A 4 18.96 -8.84 -8.48
N GLN A 5 19.97 -9.55 -8.95
CA GLN A 5 19.77 -10.75 -9.79
C GLN A 5 19.01 -11.86 -9.07
N HIS A 6 19.26 -12.05 -7.77
CA HIS A 6 18.50 -13.02 -6.96
C HIS A 6 17.02 -12.62 -6.86
N ILE A 7 16.74 -11.34 -6.61
CA ILE A 7 15.35 -10.83 -6.55
C ILE A 7 14.65 -11.01 -7.90
N GLN A 8 15.33 -10.69 -9.01
CA GLN A 8 14.82 -10.92 -10.36
C GLN A 8 14.43 -12.38 -10.61
N GLN A 9 15.29 -13.32 -10.21
CA GLN A 9 15.02 -14.75 -10.35
C GLN A 9 13.93 -15.26 -9.42
N SER A 10 13.72 -14.58 -8.30
CA SER A 10 12.69 -14.91 -7.31
C SER A 10 11.33 -14.25 -7.61
N ALA A 11 11.25 -13.34 -8.58
CA ALA A 11 10.03 -12.66 -8.99
C ALA A 11 9.16 -13.56 -9.89
N THR A 12 8.70 -14.65 -9.30
CA THR A 12 7.85 -15.67 -9.90
C THR A 12 6.87 -16.23 -8.87
N TRP A 13 5.89 -17.01 -9.33
CA TRP A 13 4.99 -17.75 -8.46
C TRP A 13 5.77 -18.70 -7.53
N VAL A 14 5.32 -18.77 -6.28
CA VAL A 14 5.73 -19.75 -5.27
C VAL A 14 4.50 -20.23 -4.52
N ASP A 15 4.50 -21.47 -4.06
CA ASP A 15 3.44 -21.98 -3.19
C ASP A 15 3.54 -21.41 -1.77
N SER A 16 2.46 -21.52 -1.02
CA SER A 16 2.32 -20.97 0.33
C SER A 16 3.30 -21.56 1.35
N ALA A 17 3.67 -22.84 1.22
CA ALA A 17 4.62 -23.48 2.13
C ALA A 17 6.04 -22.96 1.87
N THR A 18 6.46 -22.87 0.61
CA THR A 18 7.75 -22.32 0.20
C THR A 18 7.90 -20.84 0.61
N LEU A 19 6.84 -20.04 0.44
CA LEU A 19 6.83 -18.65 0.90
C LEU A 19 6.96 -18.56 2.42
N ARG A 20 6.19 -19.37 3.17
CA ARG A 20 6.26 -19.42 4.64
C ARG A 20 7.66 -19.78 5.14
N ASP A 21 8.31 -20.78 4.53
CA ASP A 21 9.66 -21.19 4.91
C ASP A 21 10.67 -20.06 4.64
N SER A 22 10.51 -19.32 3.54
CA SER A 22 11.31 -18.14 3.25
C SER A 22 11.05 -17.00 4.25
N LEU A 23 9.82 -16.78 4.67
CA LEU A 23 9.48 -15.78 5.69
C LEU A 23 10.10 -16.10 7.05
N ASN A 24 10.05 -17.37 7.47
CA ASN A 24 10.66 -17.82 8.72
C ASN A 24 12.18 -17.60 8.72
N ALA A 25 12.87 -18.03 7.67
CA ALA A 25 14.31 -17.81 7.52
C ALA A 25 14.66 -16.31 7.42
N ALA A 26 13.85 -15.51 6.70
CA ALA A 26 14.05 -14.07 6.58
C ALA A 26 13.92 -13.36 7.94
N LYS A 27 13.00 -13.82 8.79
CA LYS A 27 12.81 -13.34 10.16
C LYS A 27 14.00 -13.65 11.07
N GLU A 28 14.71 -14.74 10.80
CA GLU A 28 15.98 -15.10 11.45
C GLU A 28 17.21 -14.36 10.87
N GLY A 29 17.01 -13.51 9.85
CA GLY A 29 18.06 -12.70 9.24
C GLY A 29 18.73 -13.32 8.01
N ASP A 30 18.19 -14.39 7.43
CA ASP A 30 18.71 -14.96 6.20
C ASP A 30 18.49 -14.01 5.01
N ALA A 31 19.58 -13.43 4.50
CA ALA A 31 19.54 -12.43 3.43
C ALA A 31 19.00 -12.98 2.10
N ASP A 32 19.21 -14.26 1.81
CA ASP A 32 18.71 -14.87 0.58
C ASP A 32 17.20 -15.15 0.68
N ALA A 33 16.71 -15.48 1.88
CA ALA A 33 15.29 -15.59 2.16
C ALA A 33 14.58 -14.23 2.09
N GLN A 34 15.20 -13.16 2.58
CA GLN A 34 14.69 -11.78 2.41
C GLN A 34 14.52 -11.42 0.93
N ARG A 35 15.50 -11.79 0.08
CA ARG A 35 15.44 -11.57 -1.37
C ARG A 35 14.36 -12.40 -2.04
N ARG A 36 14.13 -13.65 -1.60
CA ARG A 36 13.02 -14.48 -2.09
C ARG A 36 11.66 -13.83 -1.77
N VAL A 37 11.46 -13.39 -0.53
CA VAL A 37 10.24 -12.67 -0.11
C VAL A 37 10.05 -11.40 -0.95
N ALA A 38 11.10 -10.58 -1.12
CA ALA A 38 11.04 -9.39 -1.96
C ALA A 38 10.68 -9.72 -3.41
N GLY A 39 11.26 -10.78 -3.99
CA GLY A 39 10.92 -11.28 -5.32
C GLY A 39 9.44 -11.66 -5.45
N THR A 40 8.91 -12.44 -4.52
CA THR A 40 7.48 -12.80 -4.50
C THR A 40 6.58 -11.56 -4.43
N MET A 41 6.93 -10.56 -3.62
CA MET A 41 6.19 -9.30 -3.55
C MET A 41 6.27 -8.52 -4.87
N VAL A 42 7.43 -8.48 -5.54
CA VAL A 42 7.59 -7.86 -6.87
C VAL A 42 6.72 -8.56 -7.92
N TRP A 43 6.68 -9.89 -7.91
CA TRP A 43 5.82 -10.66 -8.81
C TRP A 43 4.34 -10.33 -8.56
N ALA A 44 3.86 -10.39 -7.33
CA ALA A 44 2.47 -10.05 -7.01
C ALA A 44 2.11 -8.60 -7.41
N ALA A 45 3.01 -7.65 -7.14
CA ALA A 45 2.76 -6.23 -7.36
C ALA A 45 2.83 -5.78 -8.83
N PHE A 46 3.75 -6.34 -9.62
CA PHE A 46 4.05 -5.85 -10.98
C PHE A 46 3.71 -6.85 -12.09
N SER A 47 3.38 -8.10 -11.74
CA SER A 47 3.08 -9.16 -12.70
C SER A 47 1.71 -9.77 -12.48
N CYS A 48 1.38 -10.19 -11.26
CA CYS A 48 0.19 -10.97 -10.94
C CYS A 48 -0.63 -10.39 -9.78
N PRO A 49 -1.40 -9.30 -10.00
CA PRO A 49 -2.21 -8.67 -8.96
C PRO A 49 -3.20 -9.60 -8.26
N GLU A 50 -3.69 -10.64 -8.95
CA GLU A 50 -4.62 -11.62 -8.37
C GLU A 50 -3.97 -12.45 -7.24
N ALA A 51 -2.64 -12.54 -7.21
CA ALA A 51 -1.92 -13.24 -6.16
C ALA A 51 -1.68 -12.38 -4.91
N ILE A 52 -2.03 -11.08 -4.92
CA ILE A 52 -1.75 -10.15 -3.81
C ILE A 52 -2.37 -10.67 -2.51
N ASP A 53 -3.70 -10.84 -2.46
CA ASP A 53 -4.40 -11.26 -1.25
C ASP A 53 -3.82 -12.52 -0.61
N PRO A 54 -3.73 -13.68 -1.31
CA PRO A 54 -3.19 -14.89 -0.69
C PRO A 54 -1.71 -14.76 -0.33
N THR A 55 -0.92 -13.99 -1.09
CA THR A 55 0.50 -13.74 -0.76
C THR A 55 0.62 -12.95 0.55
N TYR A 56 -0.14 -11.87 0.69
CA TYR A 56 -0.07 -11.02 1.87
C TYR A 56 -0.74 -11.65 3.10
N ASP A 57 -1.78 -12.49 2.90
CA ASP A 57 -2.33 -13.32 3.98
C ASP A 57 -1.27 -14.29 4.52
N VAL A 58 -0.49 -14.97 3.65
CA VAL A 58 0.65 -15.82 4.08
C VAL A 58 1.75 -15.00 4.76
N ILE A 59 2.11 -13.82 4.21
CA ILE A 59 3.10 -12.92 4.82
C ILE A 59 2.68 -12.56 6.24
N ALA A 60 1.46 -12.05 6.42
CA ALA A 60 0.97 -11.62 7.72
C ALA A 60 0.86 -12.80 8.70
N ALA A 61 0.35 -13.95 8.24
CA ALA A 61 0.20 -15.12 9.09
C ALA A 61 1.54 -15.67 9.59
N ALA A 62 2.54 -15.79 8.71
CA ALA A 62 3.87 -16.24 9.08
C ALA A 62 4.56 -15.24 10.00
N TRP A 63 4.51 -13.94 9.66
CA TRP A 63 5.25 -12.91 10.39
C TRP A 63 4.70 -12.69 11.80
N LEU A 64 3.37 -12.69 11.95
CA LEU A 64 2.69 -12.48 13.22
C LEU A 64 2.47 -13.77 14.02
N GLY A 65 2.78 -14.94 13.43
CA GLY A 65 2.59 -16.24 14.06
C GLY A 65 1.12 -16.60 14.31
N SER A 66 0.18 -16.00 13.57
CA SER A 66 -1.26 -16.22 13.73
C SER A 66 -2.00 -15.95 12.43
N GLY A 67 -2.96 -16.81 12.06
CA GLY A 67 -3.74 -16.68 10.83
C GLY A 67 -3.79 -17.99 10.04
N GLU A 68 -4.41 -17.92 8.88
CA GLU A 68 -4.46 -19.02 7.92
C GLU A 68 -3.37 -18.86 6.86
N PHE A 69 -2.96 -19.98 6.26
CA PHE A 69 -2.02 -20.01 5.15
C PHE A 69 -2.79 -20.43 3.89
N PRO A 70 -3.54 -19.52 3.25
CA PRO A 70 -4.30 -19.87 2.06
C PRO A 70 -3.36 -20.31 0.93
N ASP A 71 -3.86 -21.16 0.03
CA ASP A 71 -3.13 -21.54 -1.18
C ASP A 71 -2.94 -20.31 -2.07
N ILE A 72 -1.71 -20.10 -2.55
CA ILE A 72 -1.40 -19.14 -3.62
C ILE A 72 -1.60 -19.87 -4.96
N PRO A 73 -2.69 -19.59 -5.72
CA PRO A 73 -3.02 -20.39 -6.89
C PRO A 73 -1.95 -20.29 -7.98
N ALA A 74 -1.59 -21.43 -8.58
CA ALA A 74 -0.75 -21.46 -9.77
C ALA A 74 -1.55 -21.08 -11.02
N GLY A 75 -0.85 -20.55 -12.04
CA GLY A 75 -1.45 -20.30 -13.36
C GLY A 75 -2.41 -19.10 -13.41
N LEU A 76 -2.34 -18.20 -12.42
CA LEU A 76 -3.08 -16.94 -12.45
C LEU A 76 -2.64 -16.06 -13.64
N PRO A 77 -3.53 -15.19 -14.17
CA PRO A 77 -3.15 -14.22 -15.19
C PRO A 77 -1.98 -13.35 -14.72
N GLN A 78 -0.94 -13.27 -15.55
CA GLN A 78 0.26 -12.50 -15.20
C GLN A 78 0.81 -11.74 -16.40
N ALA A 79 1.35 -10.55 -16.15
CA ALA A 79 2.05 -9.73 -17.13
C ALA A 79 3.57 -10.01 -17.09
N PRO A 80 4.25 -10.13 -18.24
CA PRO A 80 5.70 -10.30 -18.25
C PRO A 80 6.44 -9.15 -17.56
N LEU A 81 7.48 -9.48 -16.77
CA LEU A 81 8.44 -8.50 -16.23
C LEU A 81 9.63 -8.38 -17.19
N GLU A 82 9.50 -7.48 -18.16
CA GLU A 82 10.47 -7.32 -19.25
C GLU A 82 11.77 -6.64 -18.80
N ALA A 83 12.81 -6.68 -19.65
CA ALA A 83 14.08 -6.02 -19.37
C ALA A 83 13.92 -4.50 -19.12
N GLY A 84 12.98 -3.84 -19.82
CA GLY A 84 12.66 -2.43 -19.61
C GLY A 84 12.10 -2.14 -18.21
N PHE A 85 11.19 -3.01 -17.73
CA PHE A 85 10.68 -2.94 -16.36
C PHE A 85 11.83 -3.05 -15.35
N TRP A 86 12.68 -4.07 -15.49
CA TRP A 86 13.77 -4.29 -14.56
C TRP A 86 14.79 -3.16 -14.53
N GLY A 87 15.08 -2.55 -15.69
CA GLY A 87 15.91 -1.35 -15.75
C GLY A 87 15.32 -0.19 -14.95
N ALA A 88 14.03 0.09 -15.10
CA ALA A 88 13.34 1.14 -14.35
C ALA A 88 13.24 0.84 -12.85
N PHE A 89 12.85 -0.39 -12.50
CA PHE A 89 12.68 -0.83 -11.11
C PHE A 89 14.00 -0.77 -10.33
N LEU A 90 15.08 -1.33 -10.89
CA LEU A 90 16.38 -1.30 -10.22
C LEU A 90 16.96 0.11 -10.13
N SER A 91 16.70 0.98 -11.13
CA SER A 91 17.07 2.40 -11.03
C SER A 91 16.34 3.10 -9.88
N ALA A 92 15.06 2.77 -9.63
CA ALA A 92 14.31 3.34 -8.52
C ALA A 92 14.83 2.84 -7.16
N VAL A 93 15.29 1.59 -7.08
CA VAL A 93 15.93 1.02 -5.89
C VAL A 93 17.29 1.69 -5.64
N ASP A 94 18.11 1.88 -6.66
CA ASP A 94 19.46 2.44 -6.53
C ASP A 94 19.48 3.91 -6.14
N ASP A 95 18.53 4.68 -6.68
CA ASP A 95 18.40 6.08 -6.30
C ASP A 95 18.04 6.26 -4.81
N ALA A 96 17.55 5.21 -4.12
CA ALA A 96 17.30 5.25 -2.68
C ALA A 96 18.56 5.46 -1.85
N GLU A 97 19.75 5.08 -2.37
CA GLU A 97 21.04 5.34 -1.72
C GLU A 97 21.30 6.84 -1.53
N LYS A 98 20.68 7.68 -2.35
CA LYS A 98 20.82 9.14 -2.30
C LYS A 98 19.89 9.79 -1.27
N GLY A 99 19.08 8.99 -0.58
CA GLY A 99 18.05 9.42 0.35
C GLY A 99 16.73 9.74 -0.37
N TYR A 100 15.62 9.33 0.23
CA TYR A 100 14.28 9.73 -0.17
C TYR A 100 13.57 10.39 0.99
N ASP A 101 12.85 11.47 0.69
CA ASP A 101 11.67 11.86 1.47
C ASP A 101 10.42 11.10 0.97
N ALA A 102 9.33 11.14 1.73
CA ALA A 102 8.10 10.40 1.41
C ALA A 102 7.52 10.78 0.03
N ALA A 103 7.59 12.05 -0.36
CA ALA A 103 7.08 12.53 -1.64
C ALA A 103 7.90 12.01 -2.84
N SER A 104 9.22 12.01 -2.74
CA SER A 104 10.11 11.57 -3.81
C SER A 104 10.03 10.07 -4.08
N ILE A 105 9.91 9.22 -3.04
CA ILE A 105 9.66 7.79 -3.25
C ILE A 105 8.28 7.56 -3.86
N THR A 106 7.27 8.36 -3.46
CA THR A 106 5.90 8.20 -3.94
C THR A 106 5.81 8.40 -5.45
N ALA A 107 6.33 9.52 -5.95
CA ALA A 107 6.35 9.84 -7.38
C ALA A 107 7.17 8.82 -8.19
N ARG A 108 8.29 8.34 -7.66
CA ARG A 108 9.14 7.34 -8.34
C ARG A 108 8.46 5.99 -8.48
N VAL A 109 7.83 5.51 -7.43
CA VAL A 109 7.05 4.26 -7.50
C VAL A 109 5.87 4.42 -8.46
N ALA A 110 5.17 5.56 -8.45
CA ALA A 110 4.09 5.82 -9.38
C ALA A 110 4.57 5.79 -10.85
N ALA A 111 5.77 6.32 -11.12
CA ALA A 111 6.38 6.29 -12.45
C ALA A 111 6.70 4.86 -12.95
N LEU A 112 6.88 3.88 -12.07
CA LEU A 112 7.04 2.47 -12.47
C LEU A 112 5.80 1.91 -13.18
N GLY A 113 4.63 2.52 -12.98
CA GLY A 113 3.42 2.21 -13.75
C GLY A 113 3.58 2.45 -15.26
N GLY A 114 4.54 3.27 -15.69
CA GLY A 114 4.90 3.44 -17.10
C GLY A 114 5.80 2.33 -17.65
N ALA A 115 6.39 1.52 -16.78
CA ALA A 115 7.34 0.46 -17.15
C ALA A 115 6.74 -0.95 -17.11
N VAL A 116 5.53 -1.13 -16.54
CA VAL A 116 4.84 -2.43 -16.56
C VAL A 116 4.34 -2.78 -17.96
N HIS A 117 4.30 -4.06 -18.26
CA HIS A 117 3.82 -4.56 -19.56
C HIS A 117 2.34 -4.17 -19.81
N PRO A 118 1.92 -3.84 -21.05
CA PRO A 118 0.56 -3.37 -21.34
C PRO A 118 -0.59 -4.28 -20.85
N SER A 119 -0.38 -5.60 -20.81
CA SER A 119 -1.39 -6.54 -20.29
C SER A 119 -1.69 -6.37 -18.79
N PHE A 120 -0.75 -5.81 -18.02
CA PHE A 120 -0.90 -5.58 -16.58
C PHE A 120 -2.13 -4.73 -16.27
N ARG A 121 -2.43 -3.75 -17.13
CA ARG A 121 -3.59 -2.86 -16.97
C ARG A 121 -4.90 -3.63 -16.94
N GLN A 122 -5.11 -4.56 -17.87
CA GLN A 122 -6.35 -5.31 -17.94
C GLN A 122 -6.46 -6.30 -16.77
N ILE A 123 -5.37 -6.99 -16.44
CA ILE A 123 -5.31 -7.91 -15.29
C ILE A 123 -5.67 -7.15 -14.00
N SER A 124 -5.09 -5.98 -13.80
CA SER A 124 -5.36 -5.10 -12.67
C SER A 124 -6.81 -4.62 -12.60
N GLU A 125 -7.40 -4.21 -13.73
CA GLU A 125 -8.81 -3.81 -13.78
C GLU A 125 -9.72 -4.98 -13.39
N ASP A 126 -9.44 -6.18 -13.90
CA ASP A 126 -10.24 -7.36 -13.57
C ASP A 126 -10.12 -7.77 -12.09
N CYS A 127 -8.95 -7.55 -11.46
CA CYS A 127 -8.77 -7.73 -10.03
C CYS A 127 -9.53 -6.66 -9.23
N ALA A 128 -9.38 -5.38 -9.59
CA ALA A 128 -10.09 -4.27 -8.97
C ALA A 128 -11.61 -4.48 -9.00
N ARG A 129 -12.16 -4.98 -10.11
CA ARG A 129 -13.60 -5.27 -10.23
C ARG A 129 -14.11 -6.37 -9.30
N ARG A 130 -13.24 -7.30 -8.90
CA ARG A 130 -13.58 -8.44 -8.05
C ARG A 130 -13.23 -8.23 -6.59
N HIS A 131 -12.41 -7.23 -6.28
CA HIS A 131 -11.97 -6.96 -4.93
C HIS A 131 -13.18 -6.61 -4.03
N PRO A 132 -13.38 -7.29 -2.88
CA PRO A 132 -14.55 -7.08 -2.03
C PRO A 132 -14.75 -5.63 -1.57
N GLY A 133 -13.67 -4.91 -1.27
CA GLY A 133 -13.72 -3.50 -0.87
C GLY A 133 -13.70 -2.49 -2.02
N ALA A 134 -13.89 -2.93 -3.27
CA ALA A 134 -13.95 -2.05 -4.44
C ALA A 134 -15.36 -1.98 -5.07
N GLY A 135 -16.40 -2.39 -4.33
CA GLY A 135 -17.79 -2.40 -4.81
C GLY A 135 -18.23 -1.06 -5.39
N ALA A 136 -17.98 0.06 -4.69
CA ALA A 136 -18.27 1.41 -5.18
C ALA A 136 -17.63 1.73 -6.54
N ALA A 137 -16.46 1.17 -6.86
CA ALA A 137 -15.75 1.44 -8.11
C ALA A 137 -16.53 0.98 -9.35
N LEU A 138 -17.42 -0.01 -9.18
CA LEU A 138 -18.25 -0.54 -10.26
C LEU A 138 -19.36 0.43 -10.64
N THR A 139 -20.00 1.09 -9.67
CA THR A 139 -21.25 1.83 -9.87
C THR A 139 -21.14 3.33 -9.69
N ASN A 140 -20.28 3.80 -8.79
CA ASN A 140 -20.23 5.21 -8.42
C ASN A 140 -19.54 6.06 -9.51
N PRO A 141 -19.87 7.36 -9.59
CA PRO A 141 -19.09 8.28 -10.39
C PRO A 141 -17.70 8.47 -9.78
N VAL A 142 -16.70 8.77 -10.61
CA VAL A 142 -15.37 9.18 -10.15
C VAL A 142 -15.54 10.44 -9.28
N PRO A 143 -15.01 10.46 -8.05
CA PRO A 143 -15.25 11.57 -7.12
C PRO A 143 -14.56 12.85 -7.59
N GLY A 144 -15.11 13.99 -7.12
CA GLY A 144 -14.52 15.30 -7.33
C GLY A 144 -13.30 15.56 -6.44
N ARG A 145 -12.94 16.83 -6.32
CA ARG A 145 -11.98 17.31 -5.31
C ARG A 145 -12.73 17.63 -4.02
N THR A 146 -12.06 17.49 -2.89
CA THR A 146 -12.61 17.88 -1.59
C THR A 146 -12.74 19.40 -1.50
N ASP A 147 -13.89 19.87 -1.02
CA ASP A 147 -14.17 21.30 -0.85
C ASP A 147 -13.58 21.82 0.47
N LEU A 148 -12.55 22.67 0.39
CA LEU A 148 -11.90 23.24 1.57
C LEU A 148 -12.81 24.17 2.37
N ASP A 149 -13.73 24.88 1.72
CA ASP A 149 -14.65 25.78 2.42
C ASP A 149 -15.65 24.96 3.25
N GLU A 150 -16.07 23.80 2.73
CA GLU A 150 -16.92 22.85 3.47
C GLU A 150 -16.20 22.31 4.72
N LEU A 151 -14.95 21.86 4.58
CA LEU A 151 -14.14 21.42 5.72
C LEU A 151 -13.92 22.55 6.73
N GLY A 152 -13.67 23.76 6.23
CA GLY A 152 -13.47 24.98 7.01
C GLY A 152 -14.73 25.52 7.70
N ALA A 153 -15.92 25.02 7.35
CA ALA A 153 -17.18 25.34 8.03
C ALA A 153 -17.50 24.38 9.19
N CYS A 154 -16.80 23.24 9.29
CA CYS A 154 -17.10 22.19 10.26
C CYS A 154 -16.73 22.55 11.72
N GLY A 155 -17.37 21.94 12.70
CA GLY A 155 -17.09 22.18 14.14
C GLY A 155 -15.67 21.75 14.57
N ASP A 156 -15.13 22.34 15.65
CA ASP A 156 -13.71 22.19 16.02
C ASP A 156 -13.22 20.76 16.28
N SER A 157 -14.09 19.89 16.80
CA SER A 157 -13.79 18.50 17.17
C SER A 157 -14.24 17.48 16.12
N THR A 158 -14.42 17.90 14.86
CA THR A 158 -14.95 17.07 13.78
C THR A 158 -13.87 16.66 12.79
N LEU A 159 -14.10 15.55 12.06
CA LEU A 159 -13.21 15.05 11.01
C LEU A 159 -12.85 16.15 9.99
N GLY A 160 -13.86 16.89 9.52
CA GLY A 160 -13.68 17.93 8.52
C GLY A 160 -12.77 19.04 9.00
N ARG A 161 -12.95 19.52 10.24
CA ARG A 161 -12.06 20.54 10.80
C ARG A 161 -10.64 20.02 10.99
N THR A 162 -10.47 18.79 11.47
CA THR A 162 -9.14 18.18 11.63
C THR A 162 -8.39 18.14 10.30
N LEU A 163 -9.05 17.67 9.23
CA LEU A 163 -8.47 17.63 7.90
C LEU A 163 -8.16 19.05 7.37
N TYR A 164 -9.07 20.01 7.54
CA TYR A 164 -8.82 21.41 7.18
C TYR A 164 -7.55 21.95 7.82
N ARG A 165 -7.34 21.73 9.13
CA ARG A 165 -6.16 22.21 9.85
C ARG A 165 -4.87 21.53 9.39
N MET A 166 -4.91 20.24 9.03
CA MET A 166 -3.74 19.58 8.42
C MET A 166 -3.32 20.29 7.14
N ILE A 167 -4.28 20.60 6.26
CA ILE A 167 -3.98 21.24 4.97
C ILE A 167 -3.55 22.70 5.15
N VAL A 168 -4.34 23.48 5.89
CA VAL A 168 -4.16 24.93 5.98
C VAL A 168 -3.08 25.34 6.99
N ASP A 169 -3.02 24.68 8.15
CA ASP A 169 -2.09 25.09 9.21
C ASP A 169 -0.75 24.37 9.12
N GLN A 170 -0.74 23.12 8.61
CA GLN A 170 0.47 22.28 8.57
C GLN A 170 1.03 22.11 7.14
N GLY A 171 0.34 22.64 6.13
CA GLY A 171 0.82 22.66 4.74
C GLY A 171 0.80 21.31 4.03
N TYR A 172 -0.04 20.38 4.47
CA TYR A 172 -0.26 19.13 3.74
C TYR A 172 -1.00 19.40 2.43
N ASP A 173 -0.64 18.66 1.38
CA ASP A 173 -1.40 18.66 0.14
C ASP A 173 -2.71 17.89 0.33
N LEU A 174 -3.80 18.41 -0.23
CA LEU A 174 -5.09 17.71 -0.29
C LEU A 174 -5.00 16.31 -0.92
N GLU A 175 -4.07 16.18 -1.88
CA GLU A 175 -3.80 14.96 -2.62
C GLU A 175 -2.29 14.90 -2.86
N VAL A 176 -1.65 13.80 -2.43
CA VAL A 176 -0.18 13.63 -2.51
C VAL A 176 0.37 13.57 -3.93
N LEU A 177 -0.49 13.36 -4.94
CA LEU A 177 -0.13 13.37 -6.35
C LEU A 177 -1.15 14.15 -7.17
N ASP A 178 -0.67 14.90 -8.16
CA ASP A 178 -1.49 15.56 -9.16
C ASP A 178 -2.15 14.51 -10.08
N ARG A 179 -3.48 14.39 -9.99
CA ARG A 179 -4.31 13.42 -10.75
C ARG A 179 -4.22 13.61 -12.25
N GLU A 180 -4.04 14.84 -12.70
CA GLU A 180 -3.90 15.19 -14.11
C GLU A 180 -2.50 14.80 -14.60
N ALA A 181 -1.46 15.08 -13.83
CA ALA A 181 -0.07 14.75 -14.17
C ALA A 181 0.15 13.22 -14.28
N ILE A 182 -0.46 12.43 -13.39
CA ILE A 182 -0.37 10.95 -13.44
C ILE A 182 -1.42 10.30 -14.36
N THR A 183 -2.19 11.13 -15.08
CA THR A 183 -3.12 10.69 -16.14
C THR A 183 -4.16 9.65 -15.67
N LEU A 184 -4.72 9.80 -14.46
CA LEU A 184 -5.75 8.86 -13.94
C LEU A 184 -6.97 8.75 -14.85
N SER A 185 -7.26 9.81 -15.61
CA SER A 185 -8.36 9.84 -16.58
C SER A 185 -8.26 8.80 -17.69
N ALA A 186 -7.05 8.32 -17.99
CA ALA A 186 -6.78 7.28 -18.99
C ALA A 186 -6.88 5.84 -18.44
N LEU A 187 -7.08 5.68 -17.13
CA LEU A 187 -7.28 4.37 -16.53
C LEU A 187 -8.69 3.82 -16.83
N PRO A 188 -8.85 2.48 -16.91
CA PRO A 188 -10.16 1.84 -16.94
C PRO A 188 -11.00 2.22 -15.72
N ARG A 189 -12.31 1.98 -15.78
CA ARG A 189 -13.30 2.52 -14.84
C ARG A 189 -12.95 2.26 -13.38
N SER A 190 -12.71 1.01 -13.00
CA SER A 190 -12.56 0.63 -11.59
C SER A 190 -11.25 1.18 -11.05
N LEU A 191 -10.16 1.00 -11.79
CA LEU A 191 -8.86 1.60 -11.45
C LEU A 191 -8.91 3.12 -11.37
N ARG A 192 -9.60 3.80 -12.31
CA ARG A 192 -9.76 5.26 -12.29
C ARG A 192 -10.49 5.69 -11.02
N TYR A 193 -11.61 5.05 -10.67
CA TYR A 193 -12.34 5.36 -9.45
C TYR A 193 -11.47 5.14 -8.21
N LEU A 194 -10.87 3.95 -8.07
CA LEU A 194 -10.10 3.58 -6.88
C LEU A 194 -8.92 4.54 -6.67
N ASN A 195 -8.07 4.75 -7.69
CA ASN A 195 -6.92 5.64 -7.54
C ASN A 195 -7.33 7.09 -7.24
N THR A 196 -8.43 7.57 -7.85
CA THR A 196 -8.96 8.91 -7.56
C THR A 196 -9.43 9.01 -6.11
N ARG A 197 -10.28 8.07 -5.66
CA ARG A 197 -10.83 8.07 -4.30
C ARG A 197 -9.76 7.86 -3.24
N ILE A 198 -8.75 7.05 -3.53
CA ILE A 198 -7.60 6.83 -2.65
C ILE A 198 -6.81 8.12 -2.46
N LEU A 199 -6.47 8.84 -3.53
CA LEU A 199 -5.81 10.15 -3.39
C LEU A 199 -6.68 11.13 -2.60
N GLN A 200 -7.99 11.10 -2.79
CA GLN A 200 -8.91 12.00 -2.10
C GLN A 200 -8.99 11.73 -0.59
N MET A 201 -8.96 10.45 -0.19
CA MET A 201 -9.33 10.00 1.16
C MET A 201 -8.14 9.47 1.97
N HIS A 202 -6.93 9.45 1.43
CA HIS A 202 -5.75 8.89 2.11
C HIS A 202 -5.57 9.46 3.52
N ASP A 203 -5.59 10.80 3.68
CA ASP A 203 -5.45 11.44 4.99
C ASP A 203 -6.67 11.21 5.90
N VAL A 204 -7.85 11.09 5.32
CA VAL A 204 -9.06 10.69 6.07
C VAL A 204 -8.88 9.30 6.66
N TRP A 205 -8.29 8.37 5.90
CA TRP A 205 -8.02 7.02 6.38
C TRP A 205 -6.91 6.99 7.41
N HIS A 206 -5.89 7.84 7.31
CA HIS A 206 -4.93 8.04 8.40
C HIS A 206 -5.64 8.39 9.70
N LEU A 207 -6.42 9.47 9.68
CA LEU A 207 -7.14 9.98 10.85
C LEU A 207 -8.10 8.93 11.45
N VAL A 208 -8.93 8.31 10.61
CA VAL A 208 -10.01 7.45 11.09
C VAL A 208 -9.52 6.06 11.45
N ALA A 209 -8.54 5.50 10.74
CA ALA A 209 -7.97 4.19 11.07
C ALA A 209 -6.85 4.28 12.13
N GLY A 210 -6.45 5.49 12.56
CA GLY A 210 -5.54 5.69 13.70
C GLY A 210 -4.06 5.65 13.35
N TYR A 211 -3.72 5.97 12.10
CA TYR A 211 -2.34 6.14 11.68
C TYR A 211 -1.88 7.59 11.93
N GLN A 212 -0.56 7.74 12.04
CA GLN A 212 0.11 9.03 12.15
C GLN A 212 0.88 9.25 10.86
N THR A 213 1.22 10.49 10.54
CA THR A 213 1.97 10.84 9.33
C THR A 213 3.49 10.66 9.54
N THR A 214 3.89 9.46 9.95
CA THR A 214 5.29 9.04 10.15
C THR A 214 5.68 7.99 9.12
N ALA A 215 6.97 7.86 8.82
CA ALA A 215 7.46 6.87 7.84
C ALA A 215 7.03 5.44 8.18
N SER A 216 7.02 5.07 9.47
CA SER A 216 6.57 3.73 9.90
C SER A 216 5.10 3.50 9.63
N HIS A 217 4.27 4.52 9.86
CA HIS A 217 2.84 4.43 9.65
C HIS A 217 2.45 4.56 8.17
N GLU A 218 3.24 5.24 7.33
CA GLU A 218 3.07 5.21 5.87
C GLU A 218 3.27 3.81 5.28
N ILE A 219 4.22 3.04 5.83
CA ILE A 219 4.40 1.63 5.47
C ILE A 219 3.17 0.82 5.87
N ALA A 220 2.72 0.97 7.12
CA ALA A 220 1.60 0.20 7.64
C ALA A 220 0.27 0.54 6.95
N ILE A 221 -0.01 1.83 6.70
CA ILE A 221 -1.23 2.24 6.00
C ILE A 221 -1.21 1.81 4.53
N SER A 222 -0.03 1.72 3.90
CA SER A 222 0.08 1.15 2.56
C SER A 222 -0.41 -0.30 2.53
N ALA A 223 -0.04 -1.12 3.53
CA ALA A 223 -0.53 -2.48 3.64
C ALA A 223 -2.03 -2.54 3.99
N PHE A 224 -2.51 -1.62 4.83
CA PHE A 224 -3.93 -1.45 5.13
C PHE A 224 -4.77 -1.16 3.89
N GLN A 225 -4.37 -0.16 3.09
CA GLN A 225 -5.05 0.21 1.85
C GLN A 225 -5.02 -0.91 0.83
N LEU A 226 -3.92 -1.69 0.79
CA LEU A 226 -3.83 -2.86 -0.08
C LEU A 226 -4.87 -3.91 0.31
N ALA A 227 -4.99 -4.25 1.59
CA ALA A 227 -5.98 -5.20 2.09
C ALA A 227 -7.42 -4.73 1.90
N GLN A 228 -7.66 -3.43 2.05
CA GLN A 228 -9.00 -2.85 1.97
C GLN A 228 -9.49 -2.72 0.53
N PHE A 229 -8.62 -2.39 -0.43
CA PHE A 229 -9.06 -1.92 -1.76
C PHE A 229 -8.35 -2.59 -2.94
N GLY A 230 -7.40 -3.50 -2.71
CA GLY A 230 -6.57 -4.08 -3.77
C GLY A 230 -5.74 -3.01 -4.49
N HIS A 231 -5.28 -1.99 -3.75
CA HIS A 231 -4.62 -0.82 -4.33
C HIS A 231 -3.25 -1.17 -4.93
N ASN A 232 -3.18 -1.29 -6.27
CA ASN A 232 -1.95 -1.64 -6.99
C ASN A 232 -0.72 -0.81 -6.59
N TYR A 233 -0.86 0.51 -6.46
CA TYR A 233 0.25 1.36 -6.07
C TYR A 233 0.79 0.98 -4.68
N SER A 234 -0.08 0.65 -3.71
CA SER A 234 0.37 0.15 -2.41
C SER A 234 1.18 -1.15 -2.53
N ALA A 235 0.77 -2.09 -3.38
CA ALA A 235 1.57 -3.29 -3.63
C ALA A 235 2.95 -2.96 -4.23
N MET A 236 2.98 -2.06 -5.23
CA MET A 236 4.21 -1.60 -5.87
C MET A 236 5.15 -0.89 -4.89
N PHE A 237 4.61 -0.02 -4.04
CA PHE A 237 5.33 0.69 -2.99
C PHE A 237 5.95 -0.31 -2.00
N LEU A 238 5.14 -1.22 -1.46
CA LEU A 238 5.59 -2.23 -0.49
C LEU A 238 6.66 -3.17 -1.08
N ALA A 239 6.49 -3.62 -2.32
CA ALA A 239 7.50 -4.44 -3.00
C ALA A 239 8.81 -3.69 -3.24
N THR A 240 8.72 -2.39 -3.59
CA THR A 240 9.89 -1.53 -3.82
C THR A 240 10.67 -1.28 -2.52
N ILE A 241 10.00 -0.88 -1.44
CA ILE A 241 10.68 -0.63 -0.14
C ILE A 241 11.23 -1.91 0.49
N THR A 242 10.58 -3.06 0.26
CA THR A 242 11.09 -4.36 0.70
C THR A 242 12.35 -4.74 -0.05
N THR A 243 12.38 -4.45 -1.35
CA THR A 243 13.60 -4.62 -2.17
C THR A 243 14.71 -3.69 -1.70
N ILE A 244 14.43 -2.40 -1.50
CA ILE A 244 15.39 -1.42 -0.96
C ILE A 244 15.95 -1.90 0.39
N SER A 245 15.10 -2.40 1.27
CA SER A 245 15.54 -2.90 2.58
C SER A 245 16.48 -4.10 2.43
N CYS A 246 16.15 -5.13 1.65
CA CYS A 246 17.01 -6.32 1.55
C CYS A 246 18.28 -6.12 0.70
N THR A 247 18.37 -5.02 -0.08
CA THR A 247 19.57 -4.67 -0.85
C THR A 247 20.47 -3.67 -0.14
N LEU A 248 19.90 -2.62 0.47
CA LEU A 248 20.66 -1.49 1.02
C LEU A 248 20.72 -1.49 2.56
N GLN A 249 19.64 -1.92 3.22
CA GLN A 249 19.51 -1.88 4.68
C GLN A 249 18.91 -3.17 5.27
N PRO A 250 19.58 -4.34 5.16
CA PRO A 250 18.97 -5.63 5.52
C PRO A 250 18.57 -5.74 6.99
N ALA A 251 19.23 -4.98 7.87
CA ALA A 251 18.88 -4.91 9.29
C ALA A 251 17.47 -4.32 9.55
N GLY A 252 16.98 -3.47 8.65
CA GLY A 252 15.64 -2.88 8.73
C GLY A 252 14.51 -3.80 8.25
N PHE A 253 14.84 -4.92 7.59
CA PHE A 253 13.85 -5.80 6.95
C PHE A 253 12.82 -6.33 7.93
N GLY A 254 13.26 -6.73 9.12
CA GLY A 254 12.36 -7.28 10.14
C GLY A 254 11.34 -6.27 10.65
N ILE A 255 11.75 -5.02 10.82
CA ILE A 255 10.90 -3.89 11.21
C ILE A 255 9.89 -3.60 10.10
N LEU A 256 10.36 -3.52 8.85
CA LEU A 256 9.52 -3.28 7.69
C LEU A 256 8.41 -4.35 7.58
N MET A 257 8.78 -5.63 7.62
CA MET A 257 7.82 -6.72 7.49
C MET A 257 6.84 -6.78 8.67
N GLN A 258 7.25 -6.37 9.87
CA GLN A 258 6.34 -6.23 11.02
C GLN A 258 5.24 -5.21 10.72
N LEU A 259 5.61 -4.01 10.25
CA LEU A 259 4.66 -2.94 9.89
C LEU A 259 3.72 -3.37 8.76
N VAL A 260 4.26 -4.03 7.72
CA VAL A 260 3.46 -4.57 6.61
C VAL A 260 2.45 -5.59 7.09
N ALA A 261 2.88 -6.54 7.92
CA ALA A 261 2.01 -7.60 8.43
C ALA A 261 0.90 -7.04 9.35
N GLU A 262 1.24 -6.12 10.25
CA GLU A 262 0.27 -5.47 11.14
C GLU A 262 -0.73 -4.62 10.38
N GLY A 263 -0.27 -3.80 9.43
CA GLY A 263 -1.11 -2.99 8.56
C GLY A 263 -2.05 -3.83 7.71
N TRP A 264 -1.54 -4.92 7.10
CA TRP A 264 -2.36 -5.87 6.35
C TRP A 264 -3.46 -6.49 7.23
N ARG A 265 -3.08 -7.04 8.40
CA ARG A 265 -4.03 -7.64 9.35
C ARG A 265 -5.11 -6.63 9.78
N HIS A 266 -4.70 -5.40 10.08
CA HIS A 266 -5.63 -4.33 10.42
C HIS A 266 -6.62 -4.05 9.29
N GLY A 267 -6.14 -3.98 8.04
CA GLY A 267 -6.98 -3.83 6.87
C GLY A 267 -7.96 -5.00 6.70
N ARG A 268 -7.52 -6.25 6.87
CA ARG A 268 -8.42 -7.43 6.80
C ARG A 268 -9.48 -7.46 7.89
N GLN A 269 -9.22 -6.84 9.04
CA GLN A 269 -10.13 -6.79 10.20
C GLN A 269 -11.05 -5.56 10.19
N THR A 270 -10.80 -4.60 9.31
CA THR A 270 -11.56 -3.35 9.25
C THR A 270 -12.71 -3.48 8.24
N PRO A 271 -13.95 -3.07 8.60
CA PRO A 271 -15.04 -3.00 7.63
C PRO A 271 -14.71 -2.12 6.42
N PRO A 272 -15.20 -2.43 5.21
CA PRO A 272 -14.83 -1.71 3.99
C PRO A 272 -15.02 -0.19 4.08
N MET A 273 -13.92 0.55 4.00
CA MET A 273 -13.93 2.01 4.14
C MET A 273 -14.19 2.77 2.84
N MET A 274 -14.09 2.12 1.67
CA MET A 274 -14.29 2.74 0.36
C MET A 274 -15.74 3.19 0.16
N ASP A 275 -16.68 2.39 0.67
CA ASP A 275 -18.12 2.58 0.48
C ASP A 275 -18.73 3.58 1.47
N ILE A 276 -17.95 4.08 2.43
CA ILE A 276 -18.39 5.12 3.36
C ILE A 276 -18.56 6.43 2.59
N HIS A 277 -19.72 7.05 2.75
CA HIS A 277 -19.98 8.41 2.25
C HIS A 277 -19.30 9.42 3.18
N TRP A 278 -17.98 9.57 3.00
CA TRP A 278 -17.08 10.39 3.81
C TRP A 278 -17.51 11.85 3.90
N GLU A 279 -18.05 12.39 2.82
CA GLU A 279 -18.55 13.75 2.75
C GLU A 279 -19.69 14.02 3.75
N ALA A 280 -20.54 13.02 4.01
CA ALA A 280 -21.57 13.13 5.06
C ALA A 280 -21.00 13.01 6.49
N GLN A 281 -19.72 12.67 6.65
CA GLN A 281 -19.07 12.49 7.95
C GLN A 281 -18.27 13.72 8.40
N TRP A 282 -18.08 14.74 7.56
CA TRP A 282 -17.23 15.90 7.88
C TRP A 282 -17.57 16.58 9.20
N ASN A 283 -18.85 16.72 9.53
CA ASN A 283 -19.31 17.35 10.76
C ASN A 283 -19.38 16.40 11.98
N ARG A 284 -18.86 15.18 11.87
CA ARG A 284 -18.87 14.19 12.96
C ARG A 284 -17.49 14.07 13.61
N PRO A 285 -17.41 13.90 14.94
CA PRO A 285 -16.18 13.51 15.61
C PRO A 285 -15.65 12.16 15.12
N ILE A 286 -14.32 12.02 15.04
CA ILE A 286 -13.66 10.81 14.53
C ILE A 286 -14.09 9.56 15.32
N GLU A 287 -14.22 9.65 16.65
CA GLU A 287 -14.62 8.50 17.48
C GLU A 287 -16.06 8.04 17.17
N GLU A 288 -16.99 8.96 16.92
CA GLU A 288 -18.35 8.59 16.54
C GLU A 288 -18.41 7.92 15.16
N ILE A 289 -17.49 8.29 14.25
CA ILE A 289 -17.36 7.65 12.94
C ILE A 289 -16.84 6.21 13.11
N ARG A 290 -15.79 6.03 13.94
CA ARG A 290 -15.25 4.70 14.24
C ARG A 290 -16.29 3.78 14.85
N GLU A 291 -17.06 4.27 15.83
CA GLU A 291 -18.16 3.52 16.43
C GLU A 291 -19.24 3.16 15.41
N ALA A 292 -19.70 4.13 14.61
CA ALA A 292 -20.77 3.91 13.63
C ALA A 292 -20.40 2.93 12.51
N HIS A 293 -19.13 2.87 12.13
CA HIS A 293 -18.63 2.01 11.06
C HIS A 293 -17.82 0.81 11.57
N ALA A 294 -17.76 0.61 12.89
CA ALA A 294 -16.97 -0.42 13.56
C ALA A 294 -15.50 -0.47 13.09
N ILE A 295 -14.88 0.70 12.93
CA ILE A 295 -13.48 0.83 12.48
C ILE A 295 -12.56 0.68 13.69
N PRO A 296 -11.75 -0.38 13.78
CA PRO A 296 -10.74 -0.50 14.82
C PRO A 296 -9.64 0.57 14.64
N VAL A 297 -8.97 0.91 15.74
CA VAL A 297 -7.81 1.81 15.72
C VAL A 297 -6.56 0.97 15.54
N TYR A 298 -5.70 1.36 14.59
CA TYR A 298 -4.43 0.70 14.36
C TYR A 298 -3.57 0.66 15.63
N GLN A 299 -2.95 -0.49 15.89
CA GLN A 299 -2.03 -0.70 16.98
C GLN A 299 -0.81 -1.45 16.45
N SER A 300 0.38 -0.99 16.80
CA SER A 300 1.64 -1.62 16.43
C SER A 300 2.45 -1.97 17.68
N VAL A 301 3.23 -3.05 17.60
CA VAL A 301 4.25 -3.34 18.62
C VAL A 301 5.45 -2.39 18.52
N LEU A 302 5.54 -1.62 17.43
CA LEU A 302 6.59 -0.67 17.16
C LEU A 302 6.10 0.77 17.41
N PRO A 303 6.98 1.69 17.86
CA PRO A 303 6.64 3.10 17.96
C PRO A 303 6.30 3.69 16.58
N ALA A 304 5.33 4.60 16.54
CA ALA A 304 4.93 5.27 15.31
C ALA A 304 6.08 6.02 14.64
N ASN A 305 6.90 6.73 15.41
CA ASN A 305 8.01 7.55 14.95
C ASN A 305 9.37 6.84 15.04
N LEU A 306 9.40 5.51 14.85
CA LEU A 306 10.58 4.67 15.01
C LEU A 306 11.78 5.15 14.17
N PHE A 307 11.56 5.45 12.90
CA PHE A 307 12.63 5.88 11.99
C PHE A 307 13.11 7.29 12.29
N GLU A 308 12.18 8.21 12.54
CA GLU A 308 12.46 9.60 12.87
C GLU A 308 13.26 9.70 14.18
N SER A 309 12.93 8.88 15.17
CA SER A 309 13.64 8.82 16.46
C SER A 309 15.05 8.22 16.34
N ALA A 310 15.32 7.41 15.32
CA ALA A 310 16.65 6.84 15.10
C ALA A 310 17.61 7.82 14.39
N THR A 311 17.06 8.86 13.75
CA THR A 311 17.82 9.90 13.04
C THR A 311 18.03 11.18 13.83
N ALA A 312 17.35 11.32 14.98
CA ALA A 312 17.45 12.46 15.90
C ALA A 312 18.61 12.29 16.90
#